data_AF-A0A256BA45-F1
#
_entry.id   AF-A0A256BA45-F1
#
_cell.length_a   1.000
_cell.length_b   1.000
_cell.length_c   1.000
_cell.angle_alpha   90.00
_cell.angle_beta   90.00
_cell.angle_gamma   90.00
#
_symmetry.space_group_name_H-M   'P 1'
#
loop_
_entity.id
_entity.type
_entity.pdbx_description
1 polymer ?
#
loop_
_entity_poly.entity_id
_entity_poly.type
_entity_poly.pdbx_seq_one_letter_code
_entity_poly.pdbx_strand_id
1 'polypeptide(L)'
;MATPHRTKQVNLRFPLPLLSQIKTKADANQQAIADWILAVVSREFEPKPETPTEISPEKTPFILHPELLTYVESCLAPLHSQINELRMQLGESRA
;
A
#
# COMPACT_ATOMS: atom_id res chain seq x y z
N MET A 1 8.92 -15.69 39.91
CA MET A 1 9.22 -14.26 40.10
C MET A 1 9.01 -13.57 38.76
N ALA A 2 8.12 -12.58 38.68
CA ALA A 2 7.79 -11.90 37.43
C ALA A 2 9.02 -11.08 36.97
N THR A 3 9.48 -11.31 35.75
CA THR A 3 10.59 -10.55 35.16
C THR A 3 10.15 -9.09 34.96
N PRO A 4 10.96 -8.10 35.36
CA PRO A 4 10.60 -6.70 35.14
C PRO A 4 10.70 -6.41 33.64
N HIS A 5 9.55 -6.21 32.99
CA HIS A 5 9.50 -5.75 31.61
C HIS A 5 10.12 -4.35 31.54
N ARG A 6 11.37 -4.25 31.06
CA ARG A 6 12.01 -2.98 30.77
C ARG A 6 11.30 -2.36 29.56
N THR A 7 10.40 -1.41 29.81
CA THR A 7 9.77 -0.62 28.76
C THR A 7 10.84 0.22 28.05
N LYS A 8 11.08 -0.09 26.78
CA LYS A 8 11.95 0.71 25.92
C LYS A 8 11.12 1.87 25.39
N GLN A 9 11.51 3.10 25.74
CA GLN A 9 10.92 4.28 25.12
C GLN A 9 11.41 4.39 23.68
N VAL A 10 10.47 4.53 22.73
CA VAL A 10 10.77 4.66 21.30
C VAL A 10 10.11 5.93 20.78
N ASN A 11 10.82 6.69 19.96
CA ASN A 11 10.31 7.91 19.34
C ASN A 11 9.69 7.56 17.98
N LEU A 12 8.39 7.82 17.82
CA LEU A 12 7.66 7.63 16.57
C LEU A 12 7.33 8.98 15.95
N ARG A 13 7.47 9.10 14.63
CA ARG A 13 7.11 10.30 13.86
C ARG A 13 5.89 10.01 13.01
N PHE A 14 4.83 10.77 13.20
CA PHE A 14 3.58 10.64 12.44
C PHE A 14 3.32 11.90 11.59
N PRO A 15 2.68 11.75 10.41
CA PRO A 15 2.13 12.88 9.66
C PRO A 15 1.17 13.73 10.51
N LEU A 16 1.20 15.04 10.29
CA LEU A 16 0.38 16.03 11.01
C LEU A 16 -1.12 15.66 11.09
N PRO A 17 -1.78 15.16 10.02
CA PRO A 17 -3.18 14.75 10.11
C PRO A 17 -3.41 13.62 11.13
N LEU A 18 -2.50 12.65 11.25
CA LEU A 18 -2.63 11.54 12.22
C LEU A 18 -2.38 12.01 13.66
N LEU A 19 -1.48 12.98 13.85
CA LEU A 19 -1.27 13.61 15.16
C LEU A 19 -2.52 14.33 15.66
N SER A 20 -3.32 14.93 14.76
CA SER A 20 -4.59 15.55 15.13
C SER A 20 -5.62 14.53 15.62
N GLN A 21 -5.66 13.33 15.02
CA GLN A 21 -6.53 12.22 15.44
C GLN A 21 -6.12 11.63 16.78
N ILE A 22 -4.81 11.57 17.03
CA ILE A 22 -4.26 11.18 18.33
C ILE A 22 -4.64 12.23 19.37
N LYS A 23 -4.50 13.52 19.03
CA LYS A 23 -4.81 14.64 19.94
C LYS A 23 -6.30 14.73 20.27
N THR A 24 -7.21 14.50 19.32
CA THR A 24 -8.65 14.45 19.60
C THR A 24 -9.07 13.26 20.47
N LYS A 25 -8.28 12.17 20.45
CA LYS A 25 -8.42 11.04 21.38
C LYS A 25 -7.58 11.19 22.67
N ALA A 26 -6.71 12.21 22.76
CA ALA A 26 -5.74 12.37 23.83
C ALA A 26 -6.28 13.01 25.11
N ASP A 27 -7.57 13.39 25.15
CA ASP A 27 -8.26 13.57 26.43
C ASP A 27 -8.39 12.23 27.20
N ALA A 28 -8.13 11.10 26.53
CA ALA A 28 -7.96 9.80 27.16
C ALA A 28 -6.49 9.51 27.52
N ASN A 29 -6.31 8.90 28.69
CA ASN A 29 -5.08 8.40 29.31
C ASN A 29 -3.95 8.01 28.32
N GLN A 30 -2.70 8.42 28.57
CA GLN A 30 -1.52 8.14 27.73
C GLN A 30 -1.35 6.65 27.40
N GLN A 31 -1.75 5.77 28.32
CA GLN A 31 -1.74 4.31 28.09
C GLN A 31 -2.71 3.90 26.97
N ALA A 32 -3.89 4.51 26.90
CA ALA A 32 -4.88 4.22 25.85
C ALA A 32 -4.38 4.62 24.46
N ILE A 33 -3.56 5.68 24.37
CA ILE A 33 -2.91 6.08 23.12
C ILE A 33 -1.88 5.02 22.70
N ALA A 34 -1.04 4.57 23.64
CA ALA A 34 -0.05 3.53 23.37
C ALA A 34 -0.71 2.22 22.91
N ASP A 35 -1.77 1.79 23.59
CA ASP A 35 -2.52 0.58 23.24
C ASP A 35 -3.20 0.72 21.87
N TRP A 36 -3.73 1.90 21.54
CA TRP A 36 -4.32 2.17 20.23
C TRP A 36 -3.27 2.12 19.11
N ILE A 37 -2.10 2.74 19.31
CA ILE A 37 -0.99 2.69 18.34
C ILE A 37 -0.55 1.24 18.13
N LEU A 38 -0.39 0.47 19.22
CA LEU A 38 -0.02 -0.94 19.13
C LEU A 38 -1.07 -1.76 18.39
N ALA A 39 -2.37 -1.52 18.62
CA ALA A 39 -3.44 -2.21 17.92
C ALA A 39 -3.47 -1.89 16.42
N VAL A 40 -3.29 -0.62 16.05
CA VAL A 40 -3.26 -0.20 14.64
C VAL A 40 -2.04 -0.80 13.93
N VAL A 41 -0.85 -0.69 14.52
CA VAL A 41 0.37 -1.28 13.94
C VAL A 41 0.23 -2.80 13.86
N SER A 42 -0.27 -3.48 14.90
CA SER A 42 -0.43 -4.94 14.86
C SER A 42 -1.42 -5.39 13.77
N ARG A 43 -2.46 -4.59 13.48
CA ARG A 43 -3.41 -4.87 12.39
C ARG A 43 -2.80 -4.68 11.00
N GLU A 44 -1.97 -3.67 10.81
CA GLU A 44 -1.30 -3.40 9.53
C GLU A 44 -0.14 -4.39 9.26
N PHE A 45 0.46 -4.92 10.32
CA PHE A 45 1.59 -5.86 10.26
C PHE A 45 1.20 -7.31 10.57
N GLU A 46 -0.08 -7.59 10.81
CA GLU A 46 -0.56 -8.96 10.84
C GLU A 46 -0.36 -9.55 9.43
N PRO A 47 0.38 -10.65 9.28
CA PRO A 47 0.41 -11.36 8.01
C PRO A 47 -1.02 -11.83 7.76
N LYS A 48 -1.70 -11.14 6.85
CA LYS A 48 -3.07 -11.41 6.43
C LYS A 48 -3.24 -12.94 6.31
N PRO A 49 -4.01 -13.59 7.18
CA PRO A 49 -4.23 -15.02 7.04
C PRO A 49 -4.96 -15.22 5.72
N GLU A 50 -4.26 -15.80 4.77
CA GLU A 50 -4.86 -16.37 3.57
C GLU A 50 -5.79 -17.50 4.04
N THR A 51 -7.09 -17.23 4.21
CA THR A 51 -8.21 -18.15 3.92
C THR A 51 -9.59 -17.52 4.21
N PRO A 52 -10.66 -17.97 3.50
CA PRO A 52 -11.71 -17.12 2.95
C PRO A 52 -13.03 -17.13 3.75
N THR A 53 -14.09 -16.52 3.18
CA THR A 53 -15.50 -16.32 3.65
C THR A 53 -15.69 -15.08 4.54
N GLU A 54 -16.52 -14.05 4.27
CA GLU A 54 -17.67 -13.90 3.36
C GLU A 54 -18.07 -12.41 3.27
N ILE A 55 -17.60 -11.67 2.25
CA ILE A 55 -18.40 -10.68 1.52
C ILE A 55 -17.88 -10.77 0.09
N SER A 56 -18.60 -11.48 -0.76
CA SER A 56 -18.41 -11.44 -2.20
C SER A 56 -19.18 -10.20 -2.71
N PRO A 57 -18.56 -9.04 -3.00
CA PRO A 57 -18.93 -8.41 -4.23
C PRO A 57 -18.42 -9.37 -5.31
N GLU A 58 -19.30 -9.80 -6.19
CA GLU A 58 -18.94 -10.58 -7.37
C GLU A 58 -17.60 -10.08 -7.92
N LYS A 59 -16.73 -10.99 -8.38
CA LYS A 59 -15.66 -10.64 -9.31
C LYS A 59 -16.34 -10.06 -10.55
N THR A 60 -16.79 -8.82 -10.49
CA THR A 60 -17.03 -8.02 -11.67
C THR A 60 -15.67 -8.01 -12.36
N PRO A 61 -15.57 -8.54 -13.59
CA PRO A 61 -14.33 -8.42 -14.33
C PRO A 61 -13.93 -6.95 -14.28
N PHE A 62 -12.67 -6.67 -13.97
CA PHE A 62 -12.16 -5.32 -14.12
C PHE A 62 -12.26 -4.98 -15.61
N ILE A 63 -13.37 -4.34 -16.00
CA ILE A 63 -13.57 -3.86 -17.35
C ILE A 63 -12.86 -2.51 -17.38
N LEU A 64 -11.63 -2.56 -17.87
CA LEU A 64 -10.87 -1.35 -18.17
C LEU A 64 -11.70 -0.55 -19.18
N HIS A 65 -12.09 0.67 -18.81
CA HIS A 65 -12.90 1.51 -19.70
C HIS A 65 -12.21 1.62 -21.07
N PRO A 66 -12.94 1.48 -22.19
CA PRO A 66 -12.34 1.47 -23.53
C PRO A 66 -11.54 2.75 -23.83
N GLU A 67 -11.94 3.89 -23.26
CA GLU A 67 -11.22 5.16 -23.35
C GLU A 67 -9.88 5.15 -22.60
N LEU A 68 -9.79 4.41 -21.49
CA LEU A 68 -8.53 4.25 -20.76
C LEU A 68 -7.59 3.30 -21.51
N LEU A 69 -8.12 2.26 -22.16
CA LEU A 69 -7.32 1.37 -23.03
C LEU A 69 -6.72 2.14 -24.20
N THR A 70 -7.54 2.91 -24.92
CA THR A 70 -7.05 3.72 -26.06
C THR A 70 -6.08 4.80 -25.63
N TYR A 71 -6.30 5.43 -24.46
CA TYR A 71 -5.34 6.39 -23.90
C TYR A 71 -3.99 5.73 -23.60
N VAL A 72 -3.98 4.58 -22.92
CA VAL A 72 -2.76 3.82 -22.62
C VAL A 72 -2.05 3.39 -23.90
N GLU A 73 -2.78 2.86 -24.89
CA GLU A 73 -2.23 2.49 -26.20
C GLU A 73 -1.62 3.70 -26.92
N SER A 74 -2.28 4.87 -26.87
CA SER A 74 -1.75 6.10 -27.49
C SER A 74 -0.45 6.58 -26.84
N CYS A 75 -0.28 6.38 -25.52
CA CYS A 75 0.94 6.72 -24.81
C CYS A 75 2.08 5.74 -25.11
N LEU A 76 1.74 4.45 -25.28
CA LEU A 76 2.71 3.39 -25.51
C LEU A 76 3.15 3.26 -26.98
N ALA A 77 2.28 3.58 -27.94
CA ALA A 77 2.57 3.50 -29.37
C ALA A 77 3.89 4.18 -29.81
N PRO A 78 4.19 5.44 -29.42
CA PRO A 78 5.46 6.06 -29.80
C PRO A 78 6.67 5.38 -29.13
N LEU A 79 6.52 4.87 -27.91
CA LEU A 79 7.58 4.14 -27.22
C LEU A 79 7.88 2.80 -27.90
N HIS A 80 6.84 2.07 -28.32
CA HIS A 80 7.01 0.84 -29.09
C HIS A 80 7.70 1.08 -30.43
N SER A 81 7.37 2.18 -31.11
CA SER A 81 8.04 2.58 -32.35
C SER A 81 9.53 2.84 -32.12
N GLN A 82 9.87 3.62 -31.09
CA GLN A 82 11.26 3.93 -30.74
C GLN A 82 12.03 2.67 -30.33
N ILE A 83 11.43 1.78 -29.54
CA ILE A 83 12.06 0.51 -29.15
C ILE A 83 12.34 -0.35 -30.38
N ASN A 84 11.41 -0.44 -31.33
CA ASN A 84 11.61 -1.22 -32.55
C ASN A 84 12.71 -0.63 -33.44
N GLU A 85 12.75 0.69 -33.56
CA GLU A 85 13.81 1.38 -34.31
C GLU A 85 15.19 1.15 -33.67
N LEU A 86 15.29 1.29 -32.34
CA LEU A 86 16.52 1.04 -31.60
C LEU A 86 16.96 -0.43 -31.71
N ARG A 87 16.04 -1.38 -31.65
CA ARG A 87 16.34 -2.81 -31.87
C ARG A 87 16.85 -3.08 -33.28
N MET A 88 16.27 -2.43 -34.29
CA MET A 88 16.74 -2.52 -35.68
C MET A 88 18.15 -1.92 -35.83
N GLN A 89 18.42 -0.78 -35.18
CA GLN A 89 19.75 -0.16 -35.15
C GLN A 89 20.80 -1.02 -34.42
N LEU A 90 20.40 -1.74 -33.37
CA LEU A 90 21.25 -2.70 -32.65
C LEU A 90 21.49 -4.01 -33.40
N GLY A 91 20.87 -4.21 -34.58
CA GLY A 91 20.99 -5.46 -35.33
C GLY A 91 20.26 -6.63 -34.67
N GLU A 92 19.39 -6.38 -33.68
CA GLU A 92 18.48 -7.37 -33.08
C GLU A 92 17.28 -7.65 -34.00
N SER A 93 17.54 -7.73 -35.31
CA SER A 93 16.55 -8.20 -36.27
C SER A 93 16.36 -9.69 -36.03
N ARG A 94 15.27 -10.03 -35.32
CA ARG A 94 14.78 -11.39 -35.00
C ARG A 94 15.50 -12.50 -35.78
N ALA A 95 16.40 -13.21 -35.09
CA ALA A 95 16.63 -14.64 -35.29
C ALA A 95 15.65 -15.42 -34.39
#